data_AF-W4VC98-F1
#
_entry.id   AF-W4VC98-F1
#
_cell.length_a   1.000
_cell.length_b   1.000
_cell.length_c   1.000
_cell.angle_alpha   90.00
_cell.angle_beta   90.00
_cell.angle_gamma   90.00
#
_symmetry.space_group_name_H-M   'P 1'
#
loop_
_entity.id
_entity.type
_entity.pdbx_description
1 polymer ?
#
loop_
_entity_poly.entity_id
_entity_poly.type
_entity_poly.pdbx_seq_one_letter_code
_entity_poly.pdbx_strand_id
1 'polypeptide(L)' 'MLHEAEKVLMESYTIIPLFYGKNAYYVKPYVKNYLKTPLAEIYFRNAYIEYAKR' A
#
# COMPACT_ATOMS: atom_id res chain seq x y z
N MET A 1 -1.62 25.50 -2.73
CA MET A 1 -0.73 25.53 -1.54
C MET A 1 0.22 24.34 -1.50
N LEU A 2 -0.25 23.08 -1.46
CA LEU A 2 0.65 21.91 -1.41
C LEU A 2 1.57 21.77 -2.64
N HIS A 3 1.08 22.08 -3.83
CA HIS A 3 1.91 22.08 -5.05
C HIS A 3 3.05 23.12 -5.01
N GLU A 4 2.80 24.29 -4.43
CA GLU A 4 3.85 25.31 -4.32
C GLU A 4 4.94 24.88 -3.32
N ALA A 5 4.56 24.23 -2.22
CA ALA A 5 5.52 23.67 -1.27
C ALA A 5 6.37 22.55 -1.89
N GLU A 6 5.74 21.66 -2.68
CA GLU A 6 6.45 20.62 -3.43
C GLU A 6 7.46 21.22 -4.40
N LYS A 7 7.07 22.26 -5.14
CA LYS A 7 7.95 22.97 -6.07
C LYS A 7 9.20 23.54 -5.39
N VAL A 8 9.03 24.21 -4.24
CA VAL A 8 10.16 24.75 -3.46
C VAL A 8 11.13 23.64 -3.01
N LEU A 9 10.62 22.48 -2.60
CA LEU A 9 11.45 21.33 -2.21
C LEU A 9 12.27 20.77 -3.39
N MET A 10 11.69 20.73 -4.58
CA MET A 10 12.36 20.23 -5.79
C MET A 10 13.38 21.22 -6.34
N GLU A 11 13.05 22.51 -6.41
CA GLU A 11 13.95 23.56 -6.94
C GLU A 11 15.15 23.84 -6.03
N SER A 12 15.00 23.63 -4.72
CA SER A 12 16.09 23.76 -3.76
C SER A 12 17.02 22.55 -3.70
N TYR A 13 16.71 21.46 -4.43
CA TYR A 13 17.42 20.18 -4.35
C TYR A 13 17.57 19.63 -2.92
N THR A 14 16.66 20.00 -2.01
CA THR A 14 16.68 19.53 -0.61
C THR A 14 16.43 18.01 -0.54
N ILE A 15 15.61 17.50 -1.47
CA ILE A 15 15.35 16.08 -1.66
C ILE A 15 15.37 15.75 -3.16
N ILE A 16 15.77 14.52 -3.50
CA ILE A 16 15.70 14.00 -4.88
C ILE A 16 14.80 12.75 -4.85
N PRO A 17 13.56 12.82 -5.37
CA PRO A 17 12.67 11.67 -5.39
C PRO A 17 13.17 10.61 -6.39
N LEU A 18 13.40 9.39 -5.91
CA LEU A 18 13.94 8.29 -6.73
C LEU A 18 12.83 7.40 -7.31
N PHE A 19 11.79 7.11 -6.52
CA PHE A 19 10.67 6.28 -6.95
C PHE A 19 9.45 6.48 -6.05
N TYR A 20 8.28 6.19 -6.60
CA TYR A 20 7.06 5.97 -5.83
C TYR A 20 6.91 4.48 -5.55
N GLY A 21 7.00 4.10 -4.27
CA GLY A 21 6.96 2.70 -3.86
C GLY A 21 5.59 2.06 -4.11
N LYS A 22 5.58 0.83 -4.63
CA LYS A 22 4.38 -0.01 -4.59
C LYS A 22 4.34 -0.77 -3.28
N ASN A 23 3.20 -0.70 -2.61
CA ASN A 23 2.95 -1.49 -1.41
C ASN A 23 2.56 -2.94 -1.79
N ALA A 24 3.55 -3.71 -2.25
CA ALA A 24 3.39 -5.12 -2.63
C ALA A 24 3.43 -6.04 -1.39
N TYR A 25 2.62 -7.10 -1.41
CA TYR A 25 2.57 -8.12 -0.36
C TYR A 25 2.06 -9.43 -0.97
N TYR A 26 2.33 -10.54 -0.27
CA TYR A 26 1.89 -11.86 -0.68
C TYR A 26 0.81 -12.36 0.27
N VAL A 27 -0.23 -12.96 -0.31
CA VAL A 27 -1.27 -13.67 0.44
C VAL A 27 -1.53 -15.01 -0.22
N LYS A 28 -1.83 -16.03 0.59
CA LYS A 28 -2.20 -17.34 0.04
C LYS A 28 -3.55 -17.22 -0.68
N PRO A 29 -3.73 -17.84 -1.87
CA PRO A 29 -4.97 -17.71 -2.64
C PRO A 29 -6.24 -18.16 -1.91
N TYR A 30 -6.10 -19.06 -0.94
CA TYR A 30 -7.21 -19.57 -0.12
C TYR A 30 -7.61 -18.64 1.04
N VAL A 31 -6.85 -17.58 1.31
CA VAL A 31 -7.23 -16.59 2.33
C VAL A 31 -8.11 -15.53 1.66
N LYS A 32 -9.38 -15.49 2.04
CA LYS A 32 -10.39 -14.60 1.45
C LYS A 32 -10.85 -13.54 2.45
N ASN A 33 -11.45 -12.48 1.92
CA ASN A 33 -12.15 -11.43 2.69
C ASN A 33 -11.30 -10.70 3.76
N TYR A 34 -9.99 -10.60 3.55
CA TYR A 34 -9.15 -9.66 4.28
C TYR A 34 -9.22 -8.28 3.59
N LEU A 35 -8.95 -7.22 4.34
CA LEU A 35 -8.87 -5.85 3.83
C LEU A 35 -7.43 -5.37 3.92
N LYS A 36 -6.90 -4.82 2.82
CA LYS A 36 -5.66 -4.05 2.85
C LYS A 36 -5.95 -2.60 2.49
N THR A 37 -5.53 -1.68 3.34
CA THR A 37 -5.75 -0.25 3.14
C THR A 37 -4.70 0.36 2.21
N PRO A 38 -4.95 1.57 1.67
CA PRO A 38 -3.93 2.35 0.98
C PRO A 38 -2.70 2.66 1.86
N LEU A 39 -2.89 2.74 3.19
CA LEU A 39 -1.82 3.04 4.17
C LEU A 39 -1.08 1.79 4.66
N ALA A 40 -1.26 0.64 4.01
CA ALA A 40 -0.55 -0.61 4.28
C ALA A 40 -1.00 -1.41 5.52
N GLU A 41 -2.05 -1.01 6.22
CA GLU A 41 -2.64 -1.87 7.24
C GLU A 41 -3.39 -3.05 6.61
N ILE A 42 -3.28 -4.22 7.25
CA ILE A 42 -3.96 -5.44 6.83
C ILE A 42 -4.89 -5.90 7.95
N TYR A 43 -6.20 -5.95 7.68
CA TYR A 43 -7.22 -6.35 8.63
C TYR A 43 -7.73 -7.76 8.30
N PHE A 44 -7.62 -8.66 9.28
CA PHE A 44 -8.04 -10.05 9.17
C PHE A 44 -9.37 -10.35 9.90
N ARG A 45 -10.03 -9.34 10.48
CA ARG A 45 -11.26 -9.54 11.28
C ARG A 45 -12.32 -10.39 10.58
N ASN A 46 -12.52 -10.16 9.28
CA ASN A 46 -13.52 -10.86 8.47
C ASN A 46 -12.89 -11.88 7.52
N ALA A 47 -11.58 -12.12 7.63
CA ALA A 47 -10.87 -13.02 6.76
C ALA A 47 -11.18 -14.47 7.12
N TYR A 48 -11.19 -15.35 6.12
CA TYR A 48 -11.39 -16.78 6.32
C TYR A 48 -10.56 -17.63 5.36
N ILE A 49 -10.44 -18.91 5.68
CA ILE A 49 -9.77 -19.92 4.85
C ILE A 49 -10.83 -20.62 4.00
N GLU A 50 -10.70 -20.50 2.68
CA GLU A 50 -11.49 -21.27 1.72
C GLU A 50 -10.88 -22.66 1.56
N TYR A 51 -11.52 -23.68 2.13
CA TYR A 51 -11.17 -25.06 1.88
C TYR A 51 -11.66 -25.46 0.49
N ALA A 52 -10.80 -26.09 -0.31
CA ALA A 52 -11.23 -26.67 -1.58
C ALA A 52 -12.32 -27.72 -1.30
N LYS A 53 -13.46 -27.64 -2.01
CA LYS A 53 -14.41 -28.76 -2.04
C LYS A 53 -13.66 -29.98 -2.55
N ARG A 54 -13.50 -30.99 -1.69
CA ARG A 54 -13.07 -32.33 -2.07
C ARG A 54 -14.15 -33.01 -2.89
#